data_AF-A0A951PCP2-F1
#
_entry.id   AF-A0A951PCP2-F1
#
_cell.length_a   1.000
_cell.length_b   1.000
_cell.length_c   1.000
_cell.angle_alpha   90.00
_cell.angle_beta   90.00
_cell.angle_gamma   90.00
#
_symmetry.space_group_name_H-M   'P 1'
#
loop_
_entity.id
_entity.type
_entity.pdbx_description
1 polymer ?
#
loop_
_entity_poly.entity_id
_entity_poly.type
_entity_poly.pdbx_seq_one_letter_code
_entity_poly.pdbx_strand_id
1 'polypeptide(L)'
;MKSSSDTTAKTHRGLKKQIYQDTFRTPDYFWFDPDSLEFAGFHLIDGEYQPLEPNPQGWLWSHQLQLFLGIQERQLRFFTPDGQLVLTPEETARAEQQKAEIAQQQMSQAEARSEKLAAKLRELGVDPNAL
;
A
#
# COMPACT_ATOMS: atom_id res chain seq x y z
N MET A 1 -24.40 -13.33 -31.48
CA MET A 1 -24.36 -12.88 -30.07
C MET A 1 -23.29 -11.81 -29.94
N LYS A 2 -23.67 -10.55 -29.71
CA LYS A 2 -22.76 -9.47 -29.31
C LYS A 2 -23.36 -8.88 -28.03
N SER A 3 -22.66 -9.06 -26.91
CA SER A 3 -23.10 -8.69 -25.58
C SER A 3 -23.20 -7.17 -25.47
N SER A 4 -24.34 -6.66 -25.00
CA SER A 4 -24.68 -5.25 -24.78
C SER A 4 -23.90 -4.58 -23.64
N SER A 5 -22.69 -5.07 -23.33
CA SER A 5 -21.94 -4.69 -22.13
C SER A 5 -20.96 -3.53 -22.37
N ASP A 6 -20.40 -3.40 -23.58
CA ASP A 6 -19.43 -2.33 -23.91
C ASP A 6 -20.05 -0.93 -23.99
N THR A 7 -21.28 -0.81 -24.49
CA THR A 7 -21.96 0.50 -24.62
C THR A 7 -22.45 1.02 -23.28
N THR A 8 -22.81 0.11 -22.36
CA THR A 8 -23.30 0.44 -21.02
C THR A 8 -22.15 0.95 -20.14
N ALA A 9 -20.96 0.37 -20.23
CA ALA A 9 -19.79 0.79 -19.46
C ALA A 9 -19.32 2.21 -19.82
N LYS A 10 -19.20 2.53 -21.12
CA LYS A 10 -18.77 3.87 -21.58
C LYS A 10 -19.77 4.98 -21.23
N THR A 11 -21.06 4.72 -21.42
CA THR A 11 -22.13 5.69 -21.13
C THR A 11 -22.26 5.95 -19.62
N HIS A 12 -22.13 4.91 -18.80
CA HIS A 12 -22.22 5.01 -17.34
C HIS A 12 -21.00 5.71 -16.71
N ARG A 13 -19.79 5.54 -17.28
CA ARG A 13 -18.57 6.26 -16.83
C ARG A 13 -18.68 7.77 -17.05
N GLY A 14 -19.20 8.20 -18.20
CA GLY A 14 -19.44 9.60 -18.50
C GLY A 14 -20.46 10.23 -17.54
N LEU A 15 -21.59 9.57 -17.32
CA LEU A 15 -22.66 10.06 -16.46
C LEU A 15 -22.23 10.15 -14.98
N LYS A 16 -21.48 9.15 -14.48
CA LYS A 16 -20.94 9.20 -13.11
C LYS A 16 -19.95 10.34 -12.93
N LYS A 17 -19.04 10.54 -13.89
CA LYS A 17 -18.07 11.65 -13.83
C LYS A 17 -18.78 13.01 -13.75
N GLN A 18 -19.83 13.23 -14.54
CA GLN A 18 -20.63 14.46 -14.51
C GLN A 18 -21.33 14.65 -13.15
N ILE A 19 -21.90 13.61 -12.54
CA ILE A 19 -22.53 13.72 -11.22
C ILE A 19 -21.50 14.11 -10.14
N TYR A 20 -20.32 13.47 -10.13
CA TYR A 20 -19.27 13.83 -9.18
C TYR A 20 -18.72 15.24 -9.40
N GLN A 21 -18.68 15.72 -10.66
CA GLN A 21 -18.23 17.07 -11.02
C GLN A 21 -19.26 18.12 -10.59
N ASP A 22 -20.49 17.97 -11.07
CA ASP A 22 -21.48 19.03 -11.09
C ASP A 22 -22.32 19.05 -9.80
N THR A 23 -22.41 17.92 -9.09
CA THR A 23 -23.20 17.80 -7.84
C THR A 23 -22.32 17.76 -6.60
N PHE A 24 -21.32 16.87 -6.55
CA PHE A 24 -20.53 16.65 -5.32
C PHE A 24 -19.26 17.51 -5.24
N ARG A 25 -18.74 18.00 -6.37
CA ARG A 25 -17.51 18.82 -6.47
C ARG A 25 -16.33 18.19 -5.71
N THR A 26 -16.15 16.88 -5.86
CA THR A 26 -15.02 16.17 -5.25
C THR A 26 -13.71 16.71 -5.84
N PRO A 27 -12.75 17.17 -5.01
CA PRO A 27 -11.51 17.79 -5.52
C PRO A 27 -10.71 16.87 -6.45
N ASP A 28 -10.57 15.60 -6.08
CA ASP A 28 -9.93 14.57 -6.90
C ASP A 28 -10.92 13.43 -7.20
N TYR A 29 -11.02 13.00 -8.46
CA TYR A 29 -11.83 11.86 -8.89
C TYR A 29 -10.96 10.81 -9.59
N PHE A 30 -10.92 9.60 -9.04
CA PHE A 30 -10.18 8.48 -9.60
C PHE A 30 -11.15 7.35 -9.96
N TRP A 31 -10.81 6.62 -11.02
CA TRP A 31 -11.50 5.38 -11.34
C TRP A 31 -10.52 4.34 -11.85
N PHE A 32 -10.82 3.09 -11.53
CA PHE A 32 -10.03 1.91 -11.88
C PHE A 32 -10.98 0.81 -12.35
N ASP A 33 -10.68 0.21 -13.49
CA ASP A 33 -11.37 -0.96 -14.00
C ASP A 33 -10.51 -2.22 -13.76
N PRO A 34 -10.94 -3.16 -12.89
CA PRO A 34 -10.15 -4.33 -12.55
C PRO A 34 -10.02 -5.35 -13.70
N ASP A 35 -10.87 -5.29 -14.73
CA ASP A 35 -10.83 -6.21 -15.87
C ASP A 35 -9.81 -5.73 -16.91
N SER A 36 -9.92 -4.47 -17.33
CA SER A 36 -9.05 -3.86 -18.34
C SER A 36 -7.76 -3.25 -17.76
N LEU A 37 -7.69 -3.09 -16.43
CA LEU A 37 -6.66 -2.34 -15.70
C LEU A 37 -6.57 -0.86 -16.11
N GLU A 38 -7.61 -0.33 -16.74
CA GLU A 38 -7.70 1.09 -17.07
C GLU A 38 -7.80 1.90 -15.78
N PHE A 39 -6.92 2.88 -15.62
CA PHE A 39 -6.83 3.73 -14.45
C PHE A 39 -6.64 5.17 -14.89
N ALA A 40 -7.51 6.05 -14.42
CA ALA A 40 -7.37 7.49 -14.64
C ALA A 40 -7.85 8.28 -13.44
N GLY A 41 -7.33 9.49 -13.33
CA GLY A 41 -7.64 10.43 -12.27
C GLY A 41 -7.87 11.81 -12.86
N PHE A 42 -8.65 12.61 -12.16
CA PHE A 42 -8.97 13.96 -12.56
C PHE A 42 -8.96 14.87 -11.34
N HIS A 43 -8.52 16.10 -11.52
CA HIS A 43 -8.58 17.15 -10.51
C HIS A 43 -9.55 18.24 -10.95
N LEU A 44 -10.38 18.72 -10.04
CA LEU A 44 -11.39 19.75 -10.32
C LEU A 44 -10.75 21.14 -10.26
N ILE A 45 -10.62 21.80 -11.41
CA ILE A 45 -10.10 23.17 -11.55
C ILE A 45 -11.18 24.03 -12.21
N ASP A 46 -11.54 25.14 -11.57
CA ASP A 46 -12.57 26.08 -12.06
C ASP A 46 -13.91 25.41 -12.43
N GLY A 47 -14.25 24.32 -11.73
CA GLY A 47 -15.48 23.55 -11.96
C GLY A 47 -15.39 22.49 -13.05
N GLU A 48 -14.23 22.32 -13.69
CA GLU A 48 -14.00 21.31 -14.72
C GLU A 48 -12.94 20.29 -14.29
N TYR A 49 -13.20 19.00 -14.56
CA TYR A 49 -12.24 17.94 -14.29
C TYR A 49 -11.15 17.88 -15.36
N GLN A 50 -9.93 18.24 -14.98
CA GLN A 50 -8.73 18.07 -15.80
C GLN A 50 -8.05 16.72 -15.49
N PRO A 51 -7.57 15.98 -16.50
CA PRO A 51 -6.89 14.71 -16.28
C PRO A 51 -5.60 14.91 -15.48
N LEU A 52 -5.33 14.00 -14.55
CA LEU A 52 -4.07 13.91 -13.83
C LEU A 52 -3.05 13.14 -14.69
N GLU A 53 -1.84 13.66 -14.77
CA GLU A 53 -0.74 13.00 -15.46
C GLU A 53 -0.04 12.01 -14.52
N PRO A 54 0.24 10.77 -14.97
CA PRO A 54 0.97 9.80 -14.17
C PRO A 54 2.45 10.15 -14.07
N ASN A 55 3.05 9.81 -12.94
CA ASN A 55 4.49 9.82 -12.76
C ASN A 55 5.15 8.66 -13.57
N PRO A 56 6.49 8.54 -13.60
CA PRO A 56 7.18 7.46 -14.32
C PRO A 56 6.80 6.04 -13.89
N GLN A 57 6.25 5.86 -12.68
CA GLN A 57 5.75 4.60 -12.14
C GLN A 57 4.29 4.33 -12.53
N GLY A 58 3.63 5.24 -13.25
CA GLY A 58 2.23 5.13 -13.63
C GLY A 58 1.25 5.57 -12.53
N TRP A 59 1.72 6.28 -11.50
CA TRP A 59 0.89 6.70 -10.36
C TRP A 59 0.37 8.11 -10.52
N LEU A 60 -0.84 8.35 -10.02
CA LEU A 60 -1.52 9.64 -10.06
C LEU A 60 -1.47 10.29 -8.67
N TRP A 61 -1.12 11.56 -8.61
CA TRP A 61 -1.04 12.30 -7.36
C TRP A 61 -2.42 12.79 -6.91
N SER A 62 -2.81 12.50 -5.67
CA SER A 62 -3.95 13.13 -5.02
C SER A 62 -3.48 14.31 -4.17
N HIS A 63 -3.91 15.51 -4.55
CA HIS A 63 -3.63 16.72 -3.78
C HIS A 63 -4.37 16.71 -2.43
N GLN A 64 -5.54 16.06 -2.34
CA GLN A 64 -6.29 16.00 -1.10
C GLN A 64 -5.66 15.04 -0.08
N LEU A 65 -5.21 13.87 -0.55
CA LEU A 65 -4.64 12.84 0.33
C LEU A 65 -3.15 13.03 0.58
N GLN A 66 -2.46 13.82 -0.25
CA GLN A 66 -1.00 13.93 -0.25
C GLN A 66 -0.33 12.56 -0.45
N LEU A 67 -0.95 11.73 -1.29
CA LEU A 67 -0.53 10.38 -1.61
C LEU A 67 -0.64 10.15 -3.12
N PHE A 68 0.18 9.22 -3.61
CA PHE A 68 0.04 8.65 -4.93
C PHE A 68 -0.97 7.50 -4.92
N LEU A 69 -1.76 7.39 -5.98
CA LEU A 69 -2.60 6.24 -6.26
C LEU A 69 -2.03 5.49 -7.45
N GLY A 70 -1.92 4.18 -7.35
CA GLY A 70 -1.39 3.33 -8.42
C GLY A 70 -1.99 1.93 -8.39
N ILE A 71 -1.74 1.17 -9.45
CA ILE A 71 -2.14 -0.23 -9.53
C ILE A 71 -0.97 -1.11 -9.10
N GLN A 72 -1.18 -1.98 -8.12
CA GLN A 72 -0.26 -3.05 -7.75
C GLN A 72 -1.06 -4.34 -7.54
N GLU A 73 -0.57 -5.45 -8.11
CA GLU A 73 -1.26 -6.76 -8.04
C GLU A 73 -2.74 -6.70 -8.45
N ARG A 74 -3.04 -5.95 -9.53
CA ARG A 74 -4.40 -5.71 -10.05
C ARG A 74 -5.35 -5.02 -9.06
N GLN A 75 -4.82 -4.35 -8.04
CA GLN A 75 -5.59 -3.61 -7.04
C GLN A 75 -5.14 -2.15 -7.01
N LEU A 76 -6.09 -1.25 -6.73
CA LEU A 76 -5.78 0.15 -6.46
C LEU A 76 -5.13 0.24 -5.06
N ARG A 77 -3.93 0.83 -5.01
CA ARG A 77 -3.14 0.99 -3.79
C ARG A 77 -2.69 2.44 -3.62
N PHE A 78 -2.39 2.81 -2.37
CA PHE A 78 -1.87 4.12 -2.01
C PHE A 78 -0.37 4.04 -1.75
N PHE A 79 0.37 5.05 -2.19
CA PHE A 79 1.80 5.18 -2.00
C PHE A 79 2.14 6.54 -1.40
N THR A 80 3.10 6.56 -0.48
CA THR A 80 3.64 7.79 0.09
C THR A 80 4.39 8.61 -0.97
N PRO A 81 4.69 9.90 -0.72
CA PRO A 81 5.50 10.71 -1.62
C PRO A 81 6.89 10.10 -1.90
N ASP A 82 7.44 9.37 -0.93
CA ASP A 82 8.71 8.63 -1.05
C ASP A 82 8.58 7.30 -1.82
N GLY A 83 7.38 6.97 -2.29
CA GLY A 83 7.08 5.76 -3.05
C GLY A 83 6.91 4.49 -2.21
N GLN A 84 6.64 4.61 -0.91
CA GLN A 84 6.36 3.46 -0.06
C GLN A 84 4.87 3.09 -0.11
N LEU A 85 4.58 1.79 -0.16
CA LEU A 85 3.22 1.29 -0.09
C LEU A 85 2.59 1.61 1.27
N VAL A 86 1.44 2.27 1.26
CA VAL A 86 0.62 2.46 2.45
C VAL A 86 -0.10 1.14 2.73
N LEU A 87 0.24 0.52 3.86
CA LEU A 87 -0.34 -0.72 4.29
C LEU A 87 -1.75 -0.50 4.85
N THR A 88 -2.62 -1.47 4.61
CA THR A 88 -3.90 -1.58 5.32
C THR A 88 -3.65 -1.90 6.80
N PRO A 89 -4.59 -1.58 7.70
CA PRO A 89 -4.44 -1.91 9.12
C PRO A 89 -4.16 -3.40 9.38
N GLU A 90 -4.75 -4.28 8.56
CA GLU A 90 -4.50 -5.72 8.65
C GLU A 90 -3.08 -6.11 8.20
N GLU A 91 -2.60 -5.55 7.08
CA GLU A 91 -1.21 -5.75 6.64
C GLU A 91 -0.20 -5.21 7.66
N THR A 92 -0.49 -4.06 8.28
CA THR A 92 0.34 -3.50 9.36
C THR A 92 0.37 -4.44 10.56
N ALA A 93 -0.79 -4.91 11.03
CA ALA A 93 -0.87 -5.83 12.16
C ALA A 93 -0.10 -7.14 11.89
N ARG A 94 -0.22 -7.71 10.68
CA ARG A 94 0.53 -8.90 10.28
C ARG A 94 2.05 -8.63 10.24
N ALA A 95 2.46 -7.49 9.70
CA ALA A 95 3.88 -7.11 9.65
C ALA A 95 4.48 -6.91 11.05
N GLU A 96 3.72 -6.32 11.98
CA GLU A 96 4.14 -6.17 13.37
C GLU A 96 4.24 -7.50 14.12
N GLN A 97 3.26 -8.39 13.94
CA GLN A 97 3.30 -9.74 14.51
C GLN A 97 4.53 -10.52 14.03
N GLN A 98 4.79 -10.54 12.71
CA GLN A 98 5.97 -11.19 12.15
C GLN A 98 7.27 -10.62 12.70
N LYS A 99 7.37 -9.30 12.84
CA LYS A 99 8.55 -8.65 13.45
C LYS A 99 8.73 -9.07 14.90
N ALA A 100 7.65 -9.13 15.68
CA ALA A 100 7.70 -9.55 17.08
C ALA A 100 8.14 -11.02 17.21
N GLU A 101 7.61 -11.91 16.37
CA GLU A 101 7.98 -13.33 16.34
C GLU A 101 9.46 -13.51 15.99
N ILE A 102 9.95 -12.81 14.97
CA ILE A 102 11.37 -12.86 14.58
C ILE A 102 12.26 -12.36 15.72
N ALA A 103 11.89 -11.25 16.37
CA ALA A 103 12.65 -10.71 17.49
C ALA A 103 12.70 -11.70 18.67
N GLN A 104 11.58 -12.35 19.00
CA GLN A 104 11.52 -13.38 20.05
C GLN A 104 12.38 -14.61 19.71
N GLN A 105 12.33 -15.07 18.45
CA GLN A 105 13.19 -16.17 17.99
C GLN A 105 14.68 -15.81 18.05
N GLN A 106 15.05 -14.59 17.71
CA GLN A 106 16.43 -14.13 17.82
C GLN A 106 16.90 -14.04 19.28
N MET A 107 16.04 -13.51 20.17
CA MET A 107 16.35 -13.40 21.60
C MET A 107 16.55 -14.78 22.23
N SER A 108 15.61 -15.69 22.03
CA SER A 108 15.72 -17.08 22.53
C SER A 108 16.93 -17.83 21.98
N GLN A 109 17.28 -17.63 20.70
CA GLN A 109 18.51 -18.19 20.14
C GLN A 109 19.77 -17.59 20.77
N ALA A 110 19.78 -16.29 21.04
CA ALA A 110 20.91 -15.61 21.68
C ALA A 110 21.08 -16.11 23.12
N GLU A 111 19.99 -16.23 23.88
CA GLU A 111 19.98 -16.78 25.24
C GLU A 111 20.50 -18.22 25.26
N ALA A 112 19.98 -19.09 24.40
CA ALA A 112 20.42 -20.49 24.32
C ALA A 112 21.90 -20.62 23.93
N ARG A 113 22.42 -19.72 23.09
CA ARG A 113 23.86 -19.68 22.74
C ARG A 113 24.70 -19.18 23.92
N SER A 114 24.23 -18.14 24.61
CA SER A 114 24.89 -17.59 25.80
C SER A 114 24.99 -18.63 26.91
N GLU A 115 23.90 -19.35 27.19
CA GLU A 115 23.85 -20.40 28.21
C GLU A 115 24.80 -21.56 27.87
N LYS A 116 24.81 -22.02 26.62
CA LYS A 116 25.76 -23.05 26.16
C LYS A 116 27.21 -22.61 26.30
N LEU A 117 27.51 -21.36 25.98
CA LEU A 117 28.86 -20.82 26.13
C LEU A 117 29.26 -20.72 27.61
N ALA A 118 28.36 -20.22 28.46
CA ALA A 118 28.58 -20.14 29.90
C ALA A 118 28.80 -21.53 30.52
N ALA A 119 28.02 -22.54 30.12
CA ALA A 119 28.22 -23.92 30.55
C ALA A 119 29.62 -24.43 30.15
N LYS A 120 30.03 -24.21 28.90
CA LYS A 120 31.35 -24.62 28.40
C LYS A 120 32.51 -23.88 29.09
N LEU A 121 32.34 -22.61 29.46
CA LEU A 121 33.32 -21.86 30.24
C LEU A 121 33.47 -22.42 31.65
N ARG A 122 32.35 -22.76 32.31
CA ARG A 122 32.37 -23.43 33.63
C ARG A 122 33.05 -24.79 33.59
N GLU A 123 32.83 -25.59 32.54
CA GLU A 123 33.54 -26.86 32.32
C GLU A 123 35.06 -26.67 32.19
N LEU A 124 35.51 -25.54 31.63
CA LEU A 124 36.91 -25.18 31.52
C LEU A 124 37.49 -24.52 32.79
N GLY A 125 36.70 -24.40 33.86
CA GLY A 125 37.11 -23.81 35.14
C GLY A 125 37.14 -22.28 35.15
N VAL A 126 36.53 -21.62 34.15
CA VAL A 126 36.40 -20.16 34.08
C VAL A 126 35.01 -19.77 34.56
N ASP A 127 34.91 -18.82 35.50
CA ASP A 127 33.62 -18.29 35.94
C ASP A 127 33.08 -17.26 34.92
N PRO A 128 31.99 -17.55 34.20
CA PRO A 128 31.45 -16.65 33.19
C PRO A 128 30.74 -15.42 33.77
N ASN A 129 30.51 -15.35 35.09
CA ASN A 129 29.89 -14.17 35.75
C ASN A 129 30.93 -13.22 36.36
N ALA A 130 32.22 -13.54 36.27
CA ALA A 130 33.32 -12.74 36.82
C ALA A 130 34.02 -11.84 35.77
N LEU A 131 33.52 -11.84 34.52
CA LEU A 131 33.91 -10.97 33.41
C LEU A 131 32.90 -9.84 33.25
#